data_AF-A0A5K1AJ98-F1
#
_entry.id   AF-A0A5K1AJ98-F1
#
_cell.length_a   1.000
_cell.length_b   1.000
_cell.length_c   1.000
_cell.angle_alpha   90.00
_cell.angle_beta   90.00
_cell.angle_gamma   90.00
#
_symmetry.space_group_name_H-M   'P 1'
#
loop_
_entity.id
_entity.type
_entity.pdbx_description
1 polymer ?
#
loop_
_entity_poly.entity_id
_entity_poly.type
_entity_poly.pdbx_seq_one_letter_code
_entity_poly.pdbx_strand_id
1 'polypeptide(L)' 'MLMDTDLDETQLDYVKTAQASGKALISLINEVLDQAKIESGKLELEAVQFDLRAVLDDVLSLFSGKSQDKGIE' A
#
# COMPACT_ATOMS: atom_id res chain seq x y z
N MET A 1 -5.25 -18.13 -8.53
CA MET A 1 -4.25 -17.25 -9.16
C MET A 1 -3.14 -18.11 -9.74
N LEU A 2 -2.32 -17.59 -10.68
CA LEU A 2 -1.12 -18.32 -11.16
C LEU A 2 -0.15 -18.66 -10.02
N MET A 3 -0.12 -17.83 -8.97
CA MET A 3 0.66 -18.08 -7.75
C MET A 3 0.15 -19.26 -6.90
N ASP A 4 -1.05 -19.75 -7.17
CA ASP A 4 -1.69 -20.85 -6.41
C ASP A 4 -1.55 -22.20 -7.14
N THR A 5 -0.78 -22.26 -8.23
CA THR A 5 -0.49 -23.49 -8.96
C THR A 5 0.89 -24.04 -8.59
N ASP A 6 1.19 -25.30 -8.92
CA ASP A 6 2.54 -25.84 -8.78
C ASP A 6 3.49 -25.13 -9.75
N LEU A 7 4.44 -24.36 -9.20
CA LEU A 7 5.46 -23.62 -9.93
C LEU A 7 6.85 -24.13 -9.54
N ASP A 8 7.74 -24.25 -10.52
CA ASP A 8 9.16 -24.44 -10.23
C ASP A 8 9.81 -23.15 -9.69
N GLU A 9 11.05 -23.24 -9.19
CA GLU A 9 11.74 -22.11 -8.57
C GLU A 9 11.91 -20.91 -9.51
N THR A 10 12.17 -21.16 -10.80
CA THR A 10 12.36 -20.09 -11.80
C THR A 10 11.04 -19.42 -12.13
N GLN A 11 9.98 -20.22 -12.30
CA GLN A 11 8.63 -19.72 -12.51
C GLN A 11 8.15 -18.89 -11.32
N LEU A 12 8.42 -19.34 -10.09
CA LEU A 12 8.06 -18.61 -8.88
C LEU A 12 8.78 -17.25 -8.81
N ASP A 13 10.05 -17.19 -9.17
CA ASP A 13 10.81 -15.93 -9.22
C ASP A 13 10.25 -14.94 -10.24
N TYR A 14 9.90 -15.43 -11.44
CA TYR A 14 9.24 -14.63 -12.47
C TYR A 14 7.88 -14.10 -12.01
N VAL A 15 7.06 -14.95 -11.40
CA VAL A 15 5.74 -14.54 -10.91
C VAL A 15 5.86 -13.50 -9.80
N LYS A 16 6.80 -13.67 -8.85
CA LYS A 16 7.08 -12.67 -7.81
C LYS A 16 7.54 -11.33 -8.40
N THR A 17 8.46 -11.38 -9.36
CA THR A 17 8.98 -10.17 -10.01
C THR A 17 7.88 -9.44 -10.78
N ALA A 18 7.05 -10.17 -11.54
CA ALA A 18 5.92 -9.62 -12.26
C ALA A 18 4.88 -9.01 -11.31
N GLN A 19 4.55 -9.69 -10.20
CA GLN A 19 3.61 -9.19 -9.20
C GLN A 19 4.12 -7.92 -8.53
N ALA A 20 5.39 -7.89 -8.13
CA ALA A 20 6.01 -6.71 -7.53
C ALA A 20 6.00 -5.52 -8.50
N SER A 21 6.35 -5.77 -9.77
CA SER A 21 6.35 -4.75 -10.82
C SER A 21 4.94 -4.23 -11.12
N GLY A 22 3.95 -5.12 -11.19
CA GLY A 22 2.55 -4.76 -11.38
C GLY A 22 2.01 -3.92 -10.23
N LYS A 23 2.32 -4.28 -8.98
CA LYS A 23 1.94 -3.51 -7.80
C LYS A 23 2.56 -2.11 -7.81
N ALA A 24 3.85 -2.01 -8.14
CA ALA A 24 4.53 -0.72 -8.27
C ALA A 24 3.92 0.15 -9.37
N LEU A 25 3.63 -0.43 -10.53
CA LEU A 25 3.02 0.29 -11.66
C LEU A 25 1.61 0.81 -11.32
N ILE A 26 0.77 -0.02 -10.69
CA ILE A 26 -0.57 0.41 -10.25
C ILE A 26 -0.47 1.56 -9.24
N SER A 27 0.47 1.48 -8.29
CA SER A 27 0.71 2.55 -7.34
C SER A 27 1.09 3.86 -8.03
N LEU A 28 2.00 3.79 -9.00
CA LEU A 28 2.44 4.95 -9.79
C LEU A 28 1.30 5.55 -10.62
N ILE A 29 0.49 4.71 -11.27
CA ILE A 29 -0.67 5.15 -12.04
C ILE A 29 -1.65 5.89 -11.12
N ASN A 30 -1.94 5.33 -9.94
CA ASN A 30 -2.83 5.96 -8.97
C ASN A 30 -2.31 7.31 -8.50
N GLU A 31 -1.01 7.41 -8.19
CA GLU A 31 -0.37 8.66 -7.78
C GLU A 31 -0.49 9.75 -8.87
N VAL A 32 -0.23 9.41 -10.13
CA VAL A 32 -0.39 10.34 -11.26
C VAL A 32 -1.84 10.78 -11.44
N LEU A 33 -2.79 9.84 -11.32
CA LEU A 33 -4.22 10.16 -11.44
C LEU A 33 -4.70 11.06 -10.30
N ASP A 34 -4.22 10.82 -9.08
CA ASP A 34 -4.60 11.62 -7.91
C ASP A 34 -3.99 13.03 -7.99
N GLN A 35 -2.75 13.17 -8.46
CA GLN A 35 -2.17 14.47 -8.76
C GLN A 35 -3.01 15.23 -9.81
N ALA A 36 -3.42 14.57 -10.89
CA ALA A 36 -4.25 15.19 -11.93
C ALA A 36 -5.63 15.62 -11.40
N LYS A 37 -6.24 14.86 -10.49
CA LYS A 37 -7.48 15.27 -9.80
C LYS A 37 -7.26 16.51 -8.94
N ILE A 38 -6.16 16.57 -8.20
CA ILE A 38 -5.82 17.73 -7.35
C ILE A 38 -5.62 18.98 -8.21
N GLU A 39 -4.80 18.90 -9.25
CA GLU A 39 -4.48 20.05 -10.13
C GLU A 39 -5.70 20.56 -10.90
N SER A 40 -6.61 19.66 -11.28
CA SER A 40 -7.87 20.04 -11.94
C SER A 40 -8.97 20.48 -10.98
N GLY A 41 -8.72 20.50 -9.67
CA GLY A 41 -9.70 20.85 -8.63
C GLY A 41 -10.84 19.83 -8.48
N LYS A 42 -10.63 18.59 -8.94
CA LYS A 42 -11.60 17.48 -8.93
C LYS A 42 -11.39 16.51 -7.77
N LEU A 43 -10.53 16.84 -6.80
CA LEU A 43 -10.40 16.06 -5.57
C LEU A 43 -11.63 16.33 -4.68
N GLU A 44 -12.42 15.31 -4.42
CA GLU A 44 -13.54 15.37 -3.48
C GLU A 44 -13.19 14.54 -2.24
N LEU A 45 -13.40 15.13 -1.05
CA LEU A 45 -13.24 14.42 0.22
C LEU A 45 -14.57 13.75 0.58
N GLU A 46 -14.49 12.48 0.93
CA GLU A 46 -15.66 11.75 1.43
C GLU A 46 -15.97 12.16 2.87
N ALA A 47 -17.22 12.58 3.11
CA ALA A 47 -17.72 12.87 4.45
C ALA A 47 -18.42 11.63 5.02
N VAL A 48 -17.63 10.74 5.63
CA VAL A 48 -18.11 9.49 6.23
C VAL A 48 -17.78 9.42 7.71
N GLN A 49 -18.59 8.69 8.49
CA GLN A 49 -18.22 8.37 9.87
C GLN A 49 -17.11 7.33 9.87
N PHE A 50 -16.06 7.57 10.65
CA PHE A 50 -14.96 6.63 10.86
C PHE A 50 -14.51 6.68 12.33
N ASP A 51 -13.91 5.59 12.79
CA ASP A 51 -13.33 5.52 14.14
C ASP A 51 -11.92 6.13 14.13
N LEU A 52 -11.80 7.33 14.68
CA LEU A 52 -10.52 8.03 14.79
C LEU A 52 -9.50 7.24 15.61
N ARG A 53 -9.92 6.52 16.66
CA ARG A 53 -9.00 5.76 17.51
C ARG A 53 -8.43 4.57 16.74
N ALA A 54 -9.27 3.85 16.00
CA ALA A 54 -8.80 2.75 15.16
C ALA A 54 -7.76 3.23 14.12
N VAL A 55 -8.01 4.37 13.46
CA VAL A 55 -7.05 4.94 12.50
C VAL A 55 -5.72 5.31 13.18
N LEU A 56 -5.77 5.89 14.38
CA LEU A 56 -4.56 6.22 15.13
C LEU A 56 -3.80 4.97 15.57
N ASP A 57 -4.50 3.94 16.04
CA ASP A 57 -3.90 2.67 16.45
C ASP A 57 -3.20 1.98 15.26
N ASP A 58 -3.84 1.98 14.08
CA ASP A 58 -3.25 1.46 12.84
C ASP A 58 -1.97 2.22 12.49
N VAL A 59 -2.00 3.56 12.54
CA VAL A 59 -0.81 4.39 12.28
C VAL A 59 0.29 4.08 13.29
N LEU A 60 -0.01 4.02 14.59
CA LEU A 60 0.97 3.75 15.64
C LEU A 60 1.59 2.36 15.52
N SER A 61 0.80 1.36 15.10
CA SER A 61 1.29 -0.01 14.89
C SER A 61 2.44 -0.08 13.88
N LEU A 62 2.42 0.77 12.83
CA LEU A 62 3.49 0.85 11.82
C LEU A 62 4.82 1.32 12.40
N PHE A 63 4.81 2.00 13.55
CA PHE A 63 6.00 2.52 14.21
C PHE A 63 6.43 1.72 15.44
N SER A 64 5.55 0.89 16.01
CA SER A 64 5.81 0.09 17.22
C SER A 64 7.20 -0.57 17.24
N GLY A 65 7.55 -1.36 16.22
CA GLY A 65 8.86 -2.01 16.14
C GLY A 65 10.03 -1.02 16.11
N LYS A 66 9.91 0.09 15.36
CA LYS A 66 10.97 1.12 15.29
C LYS A 66 11.10 1.90 16.60
N SER A 67 10.01 2.10 17.32
CA SER A 67 9.99 2.78 18.62
C SER A 67 10.63 1.91 19.70
N GLN A 68 10.32 0.61 19.67
CA GLN A 68 10.90 -0.40 20.55
C GLN A 68 12.41 -0.54 20.34
N ASP A 69 12.87 -0.64 19.08
CA ASP A 69 14.30 -0.69 18.73
C ASP A 69 15.08 0.53 19.25
N LYS A 70 14.40 1.67 19.40
CA LYS A 70 14.97 2.94 19.90
C LYS A 70 14.74 3.18 21.40
N GLY A 71 13.99 2.31 22.08
CA GLY A 71 13.66 2.45 23.50
C GLY A 71 12.79 3.66 23.84
N ILE A 72 11.93 4.10 22.91
CA ILE A 72 11.05 5.27 23.05
C ILE A 72 9.55 4.90 22.99
N GLU A 73 9.25 3.63 23.24
CA GLU A 73 7.88 3.10 23.36
C GLU A 73 7.27 3.44 24.73
#